data_AF-A0A530C3R6-F1
#
_entry.id   AF-A0A530C3R6-F1
#
_cell.length_a   1.000
_cell.length_b   1.000
_cell.length_c   1.000
_cell.angle_alpha   90.00
_cell.angle_beta   90.00
_cell.angle_gamma   90.00
#
_symmetry.space_group_name_H-M   'P 1'
#
loop_
_entity.id
_entity.type
_entity.pdbx_description
1 polymer ?
#
loop_
_entity_poly.entity_id
_entity_poly.type
_entity_poly.pdbx_seq_one_letter_code
_entity_poly.pdbx_strand_id
1 'polypeptide(L)'
;MAAPWSFVMLETHTLAEHQPKLGEFGFAGDDHVVPYEVAPLDVRGRTVQLGPMLDAILSRHDYPEPVARLLAEACVLTVLLGTSLKFEGKFILQTRTDGPVDMLVADFATPHALRAYARFDADRLQALVASGETSQQKLLGTGVLALTIDQGAHTQRYQGIVQLDGTSLEDAARTYFRQSEQIPTDIRMSVAKLVTPAPGGAREQWRAGGILAQFLPQAPERMRVPDISGGDGDPREVAHEPADNSWRELLALLGTIEPTELI
;
A
#
# COMPACT_ATOMS: atom_id res chain seq x y z
N MET A 1 22.25 -23.85 -44.23
CA MET A 1 21.97 -24.55 -42.95
C MET A 1 22.08 -23.54 -41.83
N ALA A 2 20.94 -23.15 -41.25
CA ALA A 2 20.86 -22.43 -39.98
C ALA A 2 19.51 -22.81 -39.37
N ALA A 3 19.55 -23.26 -38.11
CA ALA A 3 18.45 -23.90 -37.40
C ALA A 3 17.30 -22.94 -37.06
N PRO A 4 16.05 -23.42 -36.95
CA PRO A 4 14.95 -22.64 -36.42
C PRO A 4 15.05 -22.57 -34.89
N TRP A 5 14.95 -21.37 -34.34
CA TRP A 5 14.89 -21.14 -32.90
C TRP A 5 13.47 -21.40 -32.42
N SER A 6 13.28 -22.41 -31.58
CA SER A 6 12.04 -22.67 -30.86
C SER A 6 11.80 -21.54 -29.85
N PHE A 7 10.73 -20.78 -30.04
CA PHE A 7 10.23 -19.84 -29.05
C PHE A 7 9.37 -20.63 -28.05
N VAL A 8 9.91 -20.86 -26.85
CA VAL A 8 9.14 -21.40 -25.73
C VAL A 8 8.15 -20.32 -25.30
N MET A 9 6.86 -20.58 -25.48
CA MET A 9 5.81 -19.75 -24.89
C MET A 9 5.97 -19.78 -23.37
N LEU A 10 6.27 -18.63 -22.77
CA LEU A 10 6.08 -18.42 -21.34
C LEU A 10 4.57 -18.44 -21.08
N GLU A 11 4.09 -19.51 -20.48
CA GLU A 11 2.73 -19.60 -19.96
C GLU A 11 2.51 -18.45 -18.97
N THR A 12 1.56 -17.57 -19.30
CA THR A 12 1.01 -16.60 -18.36
C THR A 12 0.20 -17.38 -17.33
N HIS A 13 0.69 -17.47 -16.10
CA HIS A 13 -0.10 -18.01 -15.01
C HIS A 13 -1.37 -17.18 -14.82
N THR A 14 -2.51 -17.79 -15.16
CA THR A 14 -3.85 -17.25 -14.97
C THR A 14 -4.14 -17.22 -13.46
N LEU A 15 -4.31 -16.04 -12.88
CA LEU A 15 -4.96 -15.90 -11.58
C LEU A 15 -6.39 -16.42 -11.73
N ALA A 16 -6.77 -17.37 -10.89
CA ALA A 16 -7.99 -18.15 -11.00
C ALA A 16 -9.24 -17.24 -11.14
N GLU A 17 -10.04 -17.48 -12.17
CA GLU A 17 -11.41 -17.00 -12.27
C GLU A 17 -12.27 -17.70 -11.21
N HIS A 18 -12.24 -17.19 -9.97
CA HIS A 18 -13.29 -17.48 -9.00
C HIS A 18 -14.15 -16.22 -8.89
N GLN A 19 -15.36 -16.26 -9.47
CA GLN A 19 -16.39 -15.24 -9.22
C GLN A 19 -17.20 -15.68 -7.99
N PRO A 20 -16.87 -15.21 -6.76
CA PRO A 20 -17.64 -15.55 -5.59
C PRO A 20 -19.08 -15.02 -5.72
N LYS A 21 -20.05 -15.89 -5.43
CA LYS A 21 -21.46 -15.53 -5.27
C LYS A 21 -21.72 -15.15 -3.82
N LEU A 22 -22.62 -14.20 -3.58
CA LEU A 22 -23.00 -13.71 -2.25
C LEU A 22 -23.43 -14.89 -1.36
N GLY A 23 -22.67 -15.19 -0.29
CA GLY A 23 -23.02 -16.22 0.70
C GLY A 23 -22.00 -17.35 0.92
N GLU A 24 -20.98 -17.49 0.08
CA GLU A 24 -19.82 -18.33 0.40
C GLU A 24 -18.68 -17.44 0.91
N PHE A 25 -18.52 -17.37 2.24
CA PHE A 25 -17.30 -16.83 2.84
C PHE A 25 -16.18 -17.88 2.69
N GLY A 26 -15.73 -18.09 1.45
CA GLY A 26 -14.50 -18.83 1.17
C GLY A 26 -13.28 -18.02 1.60
N PHE A 27 -12.18 -18.71 1.89
CA PHE A 27 -10.88 -18.06 2.03
C PHE A 27 -10.46 -17.52 0.67
N ALA A 28 -10.33 -16.20 0.52
CA ALA A 28 -9.99 -15.58 -0.76
C ALA A 28 -8.64 -16.09 -1.31
N GLY A 29 -7.73 -16.53 -0.42
CA GLY A 29 -6.40 -16.98 -0.79
C GLY A 29 -5.38 -15.83 -0.77
N ASP A 30 -4.12 -16.20 -0.99
CA ASP A 30 -3.04 -15.22 -1.17
C ASP A 30 -3.20 -14.47 -2.50
N ASP A 31 -2.66 -13.24 -2.56
CA ASP A 31 -2.65 -12.37 -3.74
C ASP A 31 -4.04 -11.90 -4.21
N HIS A 32 -4.99 -11.83 -3.28
CA HIS A 32 -6.36 -11.38 -3.53
C HIS A 32 -6.71 -10.09 -2.77
N VAL A 33 -7.44 -9.21 -3.45
CA VAL A 33 -8.05 -8.01 -2.86
C VAL A 33 -9.53 -8.27 -2.62
N VAL A 34 -9.98 -8.05 -1.38
CA VAL A 34 -11.39 -8.18 -1.00
C VAL A 34 -11.93 -6.80 -0.64
N PRO A 35 -12.81 -6.20 -1.49
CA PRO A 35 -13.53 -5.00 -1.12
C PRO A 35 -14.60 -5.32 -0.08
N TYR A 36 -14.83 -4.40 0.85
CA TYR A 36 -15.86 -4.51 1.87
C TYR A 36 -16.58 -3.17 2.10
N GLU A 37 -17.76 -3.23 2.69
CA GLU A 37 -18.56 -2.08 3.10
C GLU A 37 -19.16 -2.35 4.49
N VAL A 38 -19.02 -1.39 5.39
CA VAL A 38 -19.67 -1.39 6.71
C VAL A 38 -20.78 -0.34 6.66
N ALA A 39 -21.92 -0.73 6.09
CA ALA A 39 -23.02 0.18 5.79
C ALA A 39 -23.48 1.02 7.01
N PRO A 40 -23.60 0.49 8.25
CA PRO A 40 -23.99 1.30 9.41
C PRO A 40 -22.99 2.41 9.77
N LEU A 41 -21.73 2.28 9.37
CA LEU A 41 -20.68 3.26 9.65
C LEU A 41 -20.38 4.15 8.44
N ASP A 42 -21.09 4.00 7.32
CA ASP A 42 -20.78 4.69 6.05
C ASP A 42 -19.31 4.51 5.59
N VAL A 43 -18.74 3.33 5.87
CA VAL A 43 -17.33 3.02 5.57
C VAL A 43 -17.25 2.04 4.42
N ARG A 44 -16.34 2.32 3.49
CA ARG A 44 -15.92 1.37 2.45
C ARG A 44 -14.43 1.15 2.55
N GLY A 45 -14.01 -0.05 2.20
CA GLY A 45 -12.61 -0.39 2.30
C GLY A 45 -12.23 -1.57 1.46
N ARG A 46 -10.95 -1.92 1.56
CA ARG A 46 -10.35 -3.07 0.90
C ARG A 46 -9.37 -3.72 1.87
N THR A 47 -9.31 -5.03 1.84
CA THR A 47 -8.22 -5.79 2.44
C THR A 47 -7.46 -6.53 1.35
N VAL A 48 -6.16 -6.73 1.56
CA VAL A 48 -5.30 -7.51 0.68
C VAL A 48 -4.36 -8.36 1.51
N GLN A 49 -4.09 -9.57 1.04
CA GLN A 49 -2.97 -10.38 1.48
C GLN A 49 -2.12 -10.72 0.25
N LEU A 50 -0.83 -10.46 0.32
CA LEU A 50 0.17 -10.73 -0.70
C LEU A 50 1.16 -11.78 -0.19
N GLY A 51 1.50 -12.73 -1.06
CA GLY A 51 2.31 -13.88 -0.72
C GLY A 51 3.19 -14.33 -1.88
N PRO A 52 2.80 -15.34 -2.67
CA PRO A 52 3.57 -15.81 -3.82
C PRO A 52 3.97 -14.69 -4.81
N MET A 53 3.08 -13.73 -5.08
CA MET A 53 3.41 -12.57 -5.92
C MET A 53 4.54 -11.72 -5.32
N LEU A 54 4.51 -11.53 -4.00
CA LEU A 54 5.52 -10.75 -3.30
C LEU A 54 6.87 -11.49 -3.30
N ASP A 55 6.88 -12.80 -3.02
CA ASP A 55 8.07 -13.64 -3.14
C ASP A 55 8.69 -13.51 -4.54
N ALA A 56 7.88 -13.57 -5.60
CA ALA A 56 8.34 -13.48 -6.98
C ALA A 56 8.87 -12.09 -7.38
N ILE A 57 8.40 -11.01 -6.74
CA ILE A 57 8.93 -9.65 -6.94
C ILE A 57 10.26 -9.52 -6.21
N LEU A 58 10.31 -9.92 -4.94
CA LEU A 58 11.48 -9.76 -4.08
C LEU A 58 12.62 -10.67 -4.50
N SER A 59 12.36 -11.90 -4.94
CA SER A 59 13.41 -12.86 -5.33
C SER A 59 14.18 -12.48 -6.60
N ARG A 60 13.76 -11.44 -7.33
CA ARG A 60 14.47 -10.93 -8.53
C ARG A 60 15.72 -10.13 -8.16
N HIS A 61 15.82 -9.71 -6.91
CA HIS A 61 16.90 -8.89 -6.40
C HIS A 61 17.27 -9.41 -4.99
N ASP A 62 18.56 -9.57 -4.69
CA ASP A 62 19.01 -9.99 -3.37
C ASP A 62 18.93 -8.84 -2.35
N TYR A 63 17.71 -8.35 -2.09
CA TYR A 63 17.47 -7.25 -1.17
C TYR A 63 17.77 -7.68 0.28
N PRO A 64 18.55 -6.87 1.04
CA PRO A 64 18.63 -7.04 2.48
C PRO A 64 17.24 -6.92 3.11
N GLU A 65 17.00 -7.67 4.19
CA GLU A 65 15.68 -7.79 4.81
C GLU A 65 14.95 -6.45 5.08
N PRO A 66 15.62 -5.40 5.61
CA PRO A 66 14.95 -4.12 5.82
C PRO A 66 14.44 -3.46 4.53
N VAL A 67 15.18 -3.61 3.42
CA VAL A 67 14.79 -3.08 2.10
C VAL A 67 13.66 -3.91 1.51
N ALA A 68 13.73 -5.23 1.62
CA ALA A 68 12.68 -6.13 1.15
C ALA A 68 11.36 -5.89 1.87
N ARG A 69 11.39 -5.72 3.20
CA ARG A 69 10.21 -5.38 4.01
C ARG A 69 9.60 -4.04 3.58
N LEU A 70 10.43 -3.01 3.41
CA LEU A 70 9.97 -1.69 2.98
C LEU A 70 9.36 -1.72 1.57
N LEU A 71 9.95 -2.46 0.64
CA LEU A 71 9.41 -2.63 -0.71
C LEU A 71 8.08 -3.39 -0.70
N ALA A 72 7.93 -4.38 0.19
CA ALA A 72 6.67 -5.10 0.39
C ALA A 72 5.56 -4.20 0.93
N GLU A 73 5.85 -3.30 1.89
CA GLU A 73 4.89 -2.31 2.37
C GLU A 73 4.44 -1.38 1.23
N ALA A 74 5.38 -0.93 0.38
CA ALA A 74 5.06 -0.15 -0.80
C ALA A 74 4.16 -0.93 -1.78
N CYS A 75 4.37 -2.24 -1.95
CA CYS A 75 3.51 -3.11 -2.76
C CYS A 75 2.08 -3.17 -2.21
N VAL A 76 1.92 -3.43 -0.90
CA VAL A 76 0.59 -3.49 -0.25
C VAL A 76 -0.14 -2.16 -0.41
N LEU A 77 0.53 -1.04 -0.12
CA LEU A 77 -0.05 0.29 -0.25
C LEU A 77 -0.48 0.57 -1.70
N THR A 78 0.38 0.22 -2.67
CA THR A 78 0.08 0.40 -4.10
C THR A 78 -1.13 -0.41 -4.54
N VAL A 79 -1.28 -1.64 -4.06
CA VAL A 79 -2.45 -2.48 -4.39
C VAL A 79 -3.72 -1.95 -3.72
N LEU A 80 -3.67 -1.58 -2.43
CA LEU A 80 -4.82 -1.02 -1.71
C LEU A 80 -5.35 0.25 -2.38
N LEU A 81 -4.46 1.16 -2.77
CA LEU A 81 -4.83 2.42 -3.43
C LEU A 81 -5.18 2.22 -4.91
N GLY A 82 -4.38 1.44 -5.64
CA GLY A 82 -4.59 1.17 -7.06
C GLY A 82 -5.91 0.45 -7.33
N THR A 83 -6.36 -0.41 -6.41
CA THR A 83 -7.67 -1.09 -6.55
C THR A 83 -8.84 -0.29 -5.98
N SER A 84 -8.58 0.76 -5.18
CA SER A 84 -9.63 1.65 -4.65
C SER A 84 -10.21 2.59 -5.69
N LEU A 85 -9.36 3.00 -6.63
CA LEU A 85 -9.69 3.92 -7.70
C LEU A 85 -10.39 3.19 -8.86
N LYS A 86 -11.47 3.80 -9.39
CA LYS A 86 -12.16 3.31 -10.60
C LYS A 86 -11.47 3.87 -11.84
N PHE A 87 -10.44 3.20 -12.33
CA PHE A 87 -9.75 3.58 -13.58
C PHE A 87 -9.32 2.35 -14.38
N GLU A 88 -8.98 2.57 -15.65
CA GLU A 88 -8.26 1.60 -16.49
C GLU A 88 -6.90 2.22 -16.83
N GLY A 89 -5.80 1.54 -16.46
CA GLY A 89 -4.45 2.09 -16.66
C GLY A 89 -3.46 1.62 -15.61
N LYS A 90 -2.64 2.55 -15.11
CA LYS A 90 -1.61 2.31 -14.09
C LYS A 90 -1.72 3.28 -12.92
N PHE A 91 -1.65 2.74 -11.71
CA PHE A 91 -1.37 3.47 -10.49
C PHE A 91 0.11 3.26 -10.12
N ILE A 92 0.83 4.34 -9.84
CA ILE A 92 2.27 4.29 -9.55
C ILE A 92 2.51 5.02 -8.23
N LEU A 93 3.07 4.28 -7.27
CA LEU A 93 3.67 4.81 -6.06
C LEU A 93 5.16 4.98 -6.31
N GLN A 94 5.71 6.17 -6.07
CA GLN A 94 7.13 6.42 -6.17
C GLN A 94 7.63 7.28 -5.02
N THR A 95 8.70 6.87 -4.36
CA THR A 95 9.42 7.72 -3.41
C THR A 95 10.69 8.30 -4.04
N ARG A 96 11.06 9.49 -3.59
CA ARG A 96 12.40 10.05 -3.78
C ARG A 96 12.83 10.67 -2.47
N THR A 97 13.87 10.13 -1.87
CA THR A 97 14.30 10.52 -0.53
C THR A 97 15.82 10.60 -0.40
N ASP A 98 16.29 11.14 0.72
CA ASP A 98 17.71 11.27 1.05
C ASP A 98 18.24 10.15 1.96
N GLY A 99 17.39 9.24 2.42
CA GLY A 99 17.78 8.08 3.22
C GLY A 99 18.57 7.03 2.43
N PRO A 100 19.01 5.94 3.09
CA PRO A 100 19.72 4.85 2.41
C PRO A 100 18.88 4.16 1.33
N VAL A 101 17.56 4.15 1.44
CA VAL A 101 16.65 3.73 0.37
C VAL A 101 16.13 4.98 -0.34
N ASP A 102 16.86 5.44 -1.35
CA ASP A 102 16.61 6.73 -1.99
C ASP A 102 15.42 6.71 -2.99
N MET A 103 14.98 5.52 -3.39
CA MET A 103 13.88 5.34 -4.34
C MET A 103 13.19 4.00 -4.14
N LEU A 104 11.88 4.07 -3.96
CA LEU A 104 10.95 2.96 -4.13
C LEU A 104 10.05 3.29 -5.31
N VAL A 105 9.74 2.29 -6.13
CA VAL A 105 8.70 2.38 -7.15
C VAL A 105 7.87 1.12 -7.07
N ALA A 106 6.55 1.27 -7.05
CA ALA A 106 5.61 0.18 -7.21
C ALA A 106 4.51 0.62 -8.17
N ASP A 107 4.26 -0.16 -9.22
CA ASP A 107 3.22 0.08 -10.20
C ASP A 107 2.19 -1.07 -10.20
N PHE A 108 0.94 -0.68 -10.04
CA PHE A 108 -0.23 -1.54 -10.22
C PHE A 108 -0.90 -1.17 -11.54
N ALA A 109 -0.88 -2.10 -12.49
CA ALA A 109 -1.58 -1.98 -13.76
C ALA A 109 -2.83 -2.87 -13.74
N THR A 110 -3.97 -2.29 -14.08
CA THR A 110 -5.23 -3.01 -14.16
C THR A 110 -5.17 -4.10 -15.23
N PRO A 111 -5.71 -5.30 -14.97
CA PRO A 111 -6.52 -5.64 -13.80
C PRO A 111 -5.72 -6.16 -12.58
N HIS A 112 -4.55 -6.81 -12.76
CA HIS A 112 -3.89 -7.55 -11.67
C HIS A 112 -2.35 -7.55 -11.75
N ALA A 113 -1.73 -6.65 -12.52
CA ALA A 113 -0.28 -6.68 -12.71
C ALA A 113 0.42 -5.74 -11.72
N LEU A 114 1.18 -6.31 -10.79
CA LEU A 114 2.02 -5.58 -9.85
C LEU A 114 3.50 -5.75 -10.20
N ARG A 115 4.24 -4.64 -10.15
CA ARG A 115 5.70 -4.62 -10.22
C ARG A 115 6.23 -3.63 -9.19
N ALA A 116 7.43 -3.91 -8.68
CA ALA A 116 8.06 -3.01 -7.76
C ALA A 116 9.59 -3.12 -7.83
N TYR A 117 10.26 -2.05 -7.44
CA TYR A 117 11.71 -1.93 -7.42
C TYR A 117 12.15 -0.96 -6.32
N ALA A 118 13.23 -1.30 -5.65
CA ALA A 118 13.93 -0.42 -4.70
C ALA A 118 15.37 -0.16 -5.17
N ARG A 119 15.81 1.10 -5.03
CA ARG A 119 17.22 1.48 -5.10
C ARG A 119 17.69 1.90 -3.71
N PHE A 120 18.87 1.44 -3.33
CA PHE A 120 19.45 1.73 -2.03
C PHE A 120 20.98 1.82 -2.08
N ASP A 121 21.55 2.52 -1.10
CA ASP A 121 22.98 2.61 -0.84
C ASP A 121 23.38 1.56 0.20
N ALA A 122 24.22 0.61 -0.21
CA ALA A 122 24.59 -0.54 0.61
C ALA A 122 25.43 -0.16 1.84
N ASP A 123 26.34 0.81 1.71
CA ASP A 123 27.24 1.22 2.79
C ASP A 123 26.46 1.96 3.88
N ARG A 124 25.59 2.89 3.47
CA ARG A 124 24.70 3.61 4.39
C ARG A 124 23.70 2.69 5.06
N LEU A 125 23.16 1.71 4.33
CA LEU A 125 22.28 0.69 4.89
C LEU A 125 23.00 -0.17 5.92
N GLN A 126 24.21 -0.63 5.62
CA GLN A 126 25.00 -1.44 6.54
C GLN A 126 25.28 -0.69 7.86
N ALA A 127 25.56 0.61 7.78
CA ALA A 127 25.74 1.45 8.96
C ALA A 127 24.47 1.52 9.83
N LEU A 128 23.28 1.68 9.23
CA LEU A 128 22.01 1.66 9.98
C LEU A 128 21.69 0.27 10.57
N VAL A 129 21.97 -0.80 9.83
CA VAL A 129 21.78 -2.17 10.33
C VAL A 129 22.68 -2.42 11.53
N ALA A 130 23.94 -1.96 11.49
CA ALA A 130 24.87 -2.08 12.60
C ALA A 130 24.45 -1.26 13.84
N SER A 131 23.76 -0.13 13.66
CA SER A 131 23.21 0.66 14.78
C SER A 131 21.83 0.19 15.27
N GLY A 132 21.21 -0.78 14.58
CA GLY A 132 19.85 -1.26 14.88
C GLY A 132 18.73 -0.30 14.47
N GLU A 133 19.05 0.77 13.73
CA GLU A 133 18.10 1.81 13.31
C GLU A 133 17.46 1.51 11.95
N THR A 134 16.87 0.33 11.81
CA THR A 134 16.29 -0.17 10.55
C THR A 134 14.81 0.17 10.37
N SER A 135 14.29 1.16 11.12
CA SER A 135 12.90 1.60 10.95
C SER A 135 12.67 2.22 9.57
N GLN A 136 11.43 2.12 9.07
CA GLN A 136 11.05 2.70 7.78
C GLN A 136 11.42 4.18 7.65
N GLN A 137 11.21 4.95 8.71
CA GLN A 137 11.53 6.38 8.77
C GLN A 137 13.03 6.65 8.57
N LYS A 138 13.90 5.78 9.09
CA LYS A 138 15.35 5.91 8.96
C LYS A 138 15.85 5.44 7.59
N LEU A 139 15.23 4.39 7.04
CA LEU A 139 15.53 3.89 5.70
C LEU A 139 15.16 4.91 4.62
N LEU A 140 13.99 5.54 4.75
CA LEU A 140 13.52 6.55 3.81
C LEU A 140 14.17 7.92 4.08
N GLY A 141 14.35 8.33 5.34
CA GLY A 141 14.81 9.68 5.66
C GLY A 141 13.74 10.72 5.33
N THR A 142 14.17 11.80 4.69
CA THR A 142 13.29 12.89 4.25
C THR A 142 13.21 12.95 2.71
N GLY A 143 12.07 13.37 2.18
CA GLY A 143 11.84 13.45 0.74
C GLY A 143 10.36 13.54 0.41
N VAL A 144 9.96 12.88 -0.68
CA VAL A 144 8.58 12.92 -1.17
C VAL A 144 8.08 11.55 -1.59
N LEU A 145 6.78 11.34 -1.41
CA LEU A 145 6.00 10.27 -2.00
C LEU A 145 5.10 10.86 -3.09
N ALA A 146 5.26 10.38 -4.31
CA ALA A 146 4.41 10.70 -5.44
C ALA A 146 3.45 9.54 -5.74
N LEU A 147 2.17 9.84 -5.85
CA LEU A 147 1.10 8.92 -6.24
C LEU A 147 0.58 9.37 -7.60
N THR A 148 0.73 8.52 -8.61
CA THR A 148 0.44 8.87 -10.00
C THR A 148 -0.61 7.95 -10.59
N ILE A 149 -1.62 8.52 -11.24
CA ILE A 149 -2.65 7.80 -12.01
C ILE A 149 -2.42 8.11 -13.48
N ASP A 150 -2.15 7.07 -14.28
CA ASP A 150 -1.95 7.15 -15.72
C ASP A 150 -2.97 6.25 -16.44
N GLN A 151 -3.94 6.87 -17.12
CA GLN A 151 -5.01 6.17 -17.85
C GLN A 151 -4.71 6.03 -19.36
N GLY A 152 -3.44 6.22 -19.75
CA GLY A 152 -2.98 6.05 -21.14
C GLY A 152 -2.86 7.35 -21.94
N ALA A 153 -2.39 7.21 -23.19
CA ALA A 153 -1.85 8.29 -24.02
C ALA A 153 -2.81 9.46 -24.33
N HIS A 154 -4.12 9.27 -24.18
CA HIS A 154 -5.13 10.30 -24.47
C HIS A 154 -5.75 10.89 -23.19
N THR A 155 -5.16 10.60 -22.03
CA THR A 155 -5.62 11.08 -20.73
C THR A 155 -4.55 11.94 -20.08
N GLN A 156 -4.98 12.91 -19.26
CA GLN A 156 -4.05 13.67 -18.44
C GLN A 156 -3.63 12.82 -17.26
N ARG A 157 -2.31 12.71 -17.06
CA ARG A 157 -1.74 12.06 -15.88
C ARG A 157 -2.04 12.91 -14.65
N TYR A 158 -2.66 12.29 -13.65
CA TYR A 158 -2.84 12.92 -12.35
C TYR A 158 -1.71 12.49 -11.42
N GLN A 159 -1.12 13.44 -10.71
CA GLN A 159 -0.04 13.17 -9.76
C GLN A 159 -0.25 13.98 -8.48
N GLY A 160 -0.40 13.26 -7.38
CA GLY A 160 -0.37 13.77 -6.03
C GLY A 160 1.01 13.62 -5.41
N ILE A 161 1.47 14.61 -4.65
CA ILE A 161 2.77 14.56 -3.95
C ILE A 161 2.55 14.89 -2.48
N VAL A 162 3.09 14.06 -1.60
CA VAL A 162 3.09 14.25 -0.14
C VAL A 162 4.52 14.21 0.38
N GLN A 163 4.81 15.00 1.41
CA GLN A 163 6.12 15.01 2.06
C GLN A 163 6.32 13.72 2.87
N LEU A 164 7.52 13.16 2.76
CA LEU A 164 8.04 12.15 3.67
C LEU A 164 9.04 12.86 4.56
N ASP A 165 8.71 13.12 5.82
CA ASP A 165 9.64 13.71 6.78
C ASP A 165 9.70 12.84 8.03
N GLY A 166 10.54 11.80 8.01
CA GLY A 166 10.63 10.84 9.10
C GLY A 166 9.29 10.15 9.43
N THR A 167 8.46 9.90 8.41
CA THR A 167 7.12 9.30 8.54
C THR A 167 7.06 7.94 7.85
N SER A 168 6.08 7.13 8.23
CA SER A 168 5.79 5.86 7.56
C SER A 168 5.09 6.07 6.22
N LEU A 169 5.09 5.05 5.35
CA LEU A 169 4.31 5.09 4.11
C LEU A 169 2.80 5.19 4.39
N GLU A 170 2.32 4.57 5.48
CA GLU A 170 0.93 4.68 5.91
C GLU A 170 0.55 6.11 6.29
N ASP A 171 1.39 6.78 7.09
CA ASP A 171 1.14 8.15 7.55
C ASP A 171 1.20 9.16 6.41
N ALA A 172 2.11 8.93 5.46
CA ALA A 172 2.19 9.70 4.23
C ALA A 172 0.91 9.55 3.40
N ALA A 173 0.41 8.32 3.24
CA ALA A 173 -0.84 8.06 2.54
C ALA A 173 -2.06 8.66 3.27
N ARG A 174 -2.16 8.51 4.60
CA ARG A 174 -3.18 9.18 5.43
C ARG A 174 -3.16 10.69 5.22
N THR A 175 -1.97 11.29 5.20
CA THR A 175 -1.78 12.73 4.97
C THR A 175 -2.20 13.15 3.58
N TYR A 176 -1.85 12.37 2.56
CA TYR A 176 -2.29 12.61 1.18
C TYR A 176 -3.82 12.64 1.07
N PHE A 177 -4.51 11.61 1.55
CA PHE A 177 -5.98 11.57 1.47
C PHE A 177 -6.66 12.67 2.30
N ARG A 178 -6.08 13.01 3.46
CA ARG A 178 -6.58 14.11 4.29
C ARG A 178 -6.46 15.47 3.61
N GLN A 179 -5.33 15.75 2.97
CA GLN A 179 -5.03 17.08 2.41
C GLN A 179 -5.49 17.25 0.96
N SER A 180 -5.25 16.26 0.10
CA SER A 180 -5.48 16.37 -1.34
C SER A 180 -6.86 15.90 -1.76
N GLU A 181 -7.38 14.85 -1.13
CA GLU A 181 -8.68 14.25 -1.50
C GLU A 181 -9.81 14.64 -0.56
N GLN A 182 -9.50 15.13 0.65
CA GLN A 182 -10.44 15.42 1.73
C GLN A 182 -11.34 14.23 2.10
N ILE A 183 -10.83 13.00 1.91
CA ILE A 183 -11.52 11.77 2.26
C ILE A 183 -10.87 11.21 3.53
N PRO A 184 -11.59 11.12 4.66
CA PRO A 184 -11.09 10.47 5.86
C PRO A 184 -10.73 9.04 5.53
N THR A 185 -9.45 8.72 5.64
CA THR A 185 -8.86 7.46 5.20
C THR A 185 -7.91 6.98 6.27
N ASP A 186 -8.03 5.72 6.64
CA ASP A 186 -7.09 5.02 7.50
C ASP A 186 -6.58 3.77 6.79
N ILE A 187 -5.31 3.45 7.02
CA ILE A 187 -4.69 2.27 6.43
C ILE A 187 -3.72 1.64 7.43
N ARG A 188 -3.80 0.33 7.56
CA ARG A 188 -2.88 -0.47 8.38
C ARG A 188 -2.33 -1.59 7.54
N MET A 189 -1.04 -1.82 7.65
CA MET A 189 -0.30 -2.81 6.89
C MET A 189 0.64 -3.56 7.81
N SER A 190 0.96 -4.77 7.42
CA SER A 190 1.94 -5.59 8.12
C SER A 190 2.70 -6.42 7.10
N VAL A 191 3.99 -6.60 7.35
CA VAL A 191 4.88 -7.43 6.55
C VAL A 191 5.70 -8.28 7.49
N ALA A 192 5.80 -9.57 7.18
CA ALA A 192 6.64 -10.49 7.89
C ALA A 192 7.23 -11.54 6.94
N LYS A 193 8.31 -12.16 7.38
CA LYS A 193 8.84 -13.36 6.77
C LYS A 193 8.37 -14.55 7.60
N LEU A 194 7.56 -15.41 7.00
CA LEU A 194 7.12 -16.66 7.58
C LEU A 194 8.21 -17.72 7.38
N VAL A 195 8.60 -18.36 8.46
CA VAL A 195 9.59 -19.45 8.45
C VAL A 195 8.87 -20.75 8.77
N THR A 196 8.79 -21.65 7.80
CA THR A 196 8.12 -22.96 7.96
C THR A 196 9.13 -24.11 7.85
N PRO A 197 8.96 -25.21 8.61
CA PRO A 197 9.77 -26.40 8.42
C PRO A 197 9.57 -26.99 7.01
N ALA A 198 10.65 -27.34 6.32
CA ALA A 198 10.61 -27.96 4.99
C ALA A 198 11.68 -29.05 4.85
N PRO A 199 11.52 -30.02 3.93
CA PRO A 199 12.58 -30.99 3.64
C PRO A 199 13.87 -30.26 3.21
N GLY A 200 14.93 -30.40 3.99
CA GLY A 200 16.22 -29.73 3.74
C GLY A 200 16.46 -28.45 4.53
N GLY A 201 15.57 -28.04 5.44
CA GLY A 201 15.78 -26.91 6.35
C GLY A 201 14.51 -26.15 6.67
N ALA A 202 14.59 -24.83 6.62
CA ALA A 202 13.43 -23.95 6.74
C ALA A 202 13.13 -23.29 5.40
N ARG A 203 11.84 -23.20 5.06
CA ARG A 203 11.35 -22.42 3.93
C ARG A 203 10.93 -21.05 4.44
N GLU A 204 11.59 -20.02 3.93
CA GLU A 204 11.24 -18.63 4.17
C GLU A 204 10.29 -18.15 3.06
N GLN A 205 9.22 -17.46 3.45
CA GLN A 205 8.27 -16.85 2.53
C GLN A 205 7.85 -15.48 3.05
N TRP A 206 7.72 -14.51 2.16
CA TRP A 206 7.18 -13.21 2.52
C TRP A 206 5.66 -13.27 2.60
N ARG A 207 5.14 -12.67 3.67
CA ARG A 207 3.72 -12.41 3.89
C ARG A 207 3.54 -10.94 4.14
N ALA A 208 2.62 -10.34 3.41
CA ALA A 208 2.27 -8.95 3.60
C ALA A 208 0.76 -8.81 3.48
N GLY A 209 0.15 -7.96 4.28
CA GLY A 209 -1.23 -7.64 4.09
C GLY A 209 -1.56 -6.28 4.65
N GLY A 210 -2.78 -5.84 4.35
CA GLY A 210 -3.22 -4.54 4.81
C GLY A 210 -4.68 -4.31 4.56
N ILE A 211 -5.19 -3.34 5.29
CA ILE A 211 -6.56 -2.88 5.24
C ILE A 211 -6.57 -1.37 4.98
N LEU A 212 -7.40 -0.95 4.04
CA LEU A 212 -7.74 0.44 3.76
C LEU A 212 -9.20 0.64 4.14
N ALA A 213 -9.51 1.72 4.86
CA ALA A 213 -10.87 2.14 5.14
C ALA A 213 -11.05 3.62 4.84
N GLN A 214 -12.18 3.97 4.22
CA GLN A 214 -12.53 5.31 3.81
C GLN A 214 -13.95 5.63 4.25
N PHE A 215 -14.14 6.79 4.89
CA PHE A 215 -15.45 7.30 5.26
C PHE A 215 -16.10 7.99 4.07
N LEU A 216 -17.22 7.44 3.58
CA LEU A 216 -17.95 7.93 2.42
C LEU A 216 -19.44 8.07 2.75
N PRO A 217 -19.80 9.02 3.64
CA PRO A 217 -21.19 9.22 4.06
C PRO A 217 -22.07 9.61 2.88
N GLN A 218 -23.27 9.02 2.80
CA GLN A 218 -24.26 9.40 1.79
C GLN A 218 -25.04 10.66 2.19
N ALA A 219 -25.10 10.96 3.49
CA ALA A 219 -25.80 12.13 4.01
C ALA A 219 -24.95 13.42 3.86
N PRO A 220 -25.44 14.46 3.16
CA PRO A 220 -24.69 15.71 2.94
C PRO A 220 -24.25 16.42 4.22
N GLU A 221 -24.97 16.25 5.32
CA GLU A 221 -24.65 16.83 6.63
C GLU A 221 -23.39 16.22 7.24
N ARG A 222 -23.12 14.94 6.94
CA ARG A 222 -21.94 14.19 7.41
C ARG A 222 -20.75 14.30 6.46
N MET A 223 -20.98 14.76 5.22
CA MET A 223 -19.93 15.12 4.27
C MET A 223 -19.25 16.45 4.61
N ARG A 224 -19.88 17.30 5.46
CA ARG A 224 -19.34 18.61 5.80
C ARG A 224 -18.15 18.47 6.74
N VAL A 225 -16.97 18.79 6.24
CA VAL A 225 -15.85 19.24 7.08
C VAL A 225 -16.32 20.55 7.76
N PRO A 226 -16.14 20.73 9.08
CA PRO A 226 -16.52 21.96 9.77
C PRO A 226 -15.98 23.18 9.04
N ASP A 227 -16.77 24.26 8.99
CA ASP A 227 -16.38 25.50 8.31
C ASP A 227 -15.08 26.06 8.90
N ILE A 228 -14.20 26.53 8.01
CA ILE A 228 -12.95 27.19 8.37
C ILE A 228 -13.33 28.53 9.01
N SER A 229 -13.05 28.69 10.30
CA SER A 229 -13.26 29.95 10.99
C SER A 229 -12.50 31.09 10.29
N GLY A 230 -13.25 32.07 9.79
CA GLY A 230 -12.72 33.22 9.08
C GLY A 230 -11.93 34.15 10.01
N GLY A 231 -10.61 34.00 9.99
CA GLY A 231 -9.64 35.00 10.47
C GLY A 231 -9.32 34.93 11.97
N ASP A 232 -8.02 34.92 12.26
CA ASP A 232 -7.35 35.01 13.58
C ASP A 232 -7.16 33.72 14.41
N GLY A 233 -7.24 32.54 13.79
CA GLY A 233 -6.74 31.29 14.39
C GLY A 233 -5.21 31.17 14.29
N ASP A 234 -4.55 30.71 15.36
CA ASP A 234 -3.11 30.38 15.39
C ASP A 234 -2.77 29.43 14.21
N PRO A 235 -1.71 29.65 13.41
CA PRO A 235 -1.31 28.73 12.33
C PRO A 235 -1.00 27.30 12.80
N ARG A 236 -1.09 27.00 14.10
CA ARG A 236 -1.02 25.66 14.70
C ARG A 236 -2.38 25.00 14.97
N GLU A 237 -3.51 25.61 14.59
CA GLU A 237 -4.83 25.01 14.78
C GLU A 237 -5.14 23.90 13.77
N VAL A 238 -4.78 22.69 14.21
CA VAL A 238 -5.32 21.35 13.94
C VAL A 238 -6.46 21.31 12.90
N ALA A 239 -6.15 20.78 11.71
CA ALA A 239 -7.17 20.25 10.81
C ALA A 239 -7.95 19.16 11.55
N HIS A 240 -9.20 19.46 11.92
CA HIS A 240 -10.02 18.57 12.74
C HIS A 240 -10.35 17.30 11.94
N GLU A 241 -10.04 16.13 12.51
CA GLU A 241 -10.62 14.86 12.06
C GLU A 241 -12.15 14.99 11.99
N PRO A 242 -12.85 14.23 11.12
CA PRO A 242 -14.30 14.25 11.10
C PRO A 242 -14.81 14.06 12.53
N ALA A 243 -15.60 14.99 13.02
CA ALA A 243 -16.22 14.89 14.35
C ALA A 243 -17.28 13.78 14.41
N ASP A 244 -17.36 12.95 13.37
CA ASP A 244 -18.37 11.93 13.18
C ASP A 244 -18.09 10.71 14.06
N ASN A 245 -19.08 10.33 14.87
CA ASN A 245 -18.96 9.20 15.79
C ASN A 245 -18.75 7.87 15.07
N SER A 246 -19.29 7.67 13.86
CA SER A 246 -19.09 6.43 13.10
C SER A 246 -17.65 6.30 12.62
N TRP A 247 -17.02 7.41 12.22
CA TRP A 247 -15.61 7.39 11.84
C TRP A 247 -14.73 7.09 13.06
N ARG A 248 -15.01 7.71 14.21
CA ARG A 248 -14.30 7.44 15.47
C ARG A 248 -14.46 5.99 15.95
N GLU A 249 -15.66 5.44 15.83
CA GLU A 249 -15.94 4.04 16.14
C GLU A 249 -15.14 3.10 15.23
N LEU A 250 -15.11 3.38 13.92
CA LEU A 250 -14.27 2.62 13.00
C LEU A 250 -12.79 2.70 13.39
N LEU A 251 -12.26 3.90 13.68
CA LEU A 251 -10.87 4.05 14.09
C LEU A 251 -10.57 3.28 15.37
N ALA A 252 -11.50 3.22 16.33
CA ALA A 252 -11.35 2.41 17.53
C ALA A 252 -11.27 0.91 17.20
N LEU A 253 -12.10 0.42 16.27
CA LEU A 253 -12.09 -0.97 15.81
C LEU A 253 -10.85 -1.32 14.99
N LEU A 254 -10.48 -0.49 14.00
CA LEU A 254 -9.23 -0.66 13.25
C LEU A 254 -8.02 -0.57 14.17
N GLY A 255 -8.13 0.23 15.24
CA GLY A 255 -7.19 0.36 16.33
C GLY A 255 -6.73 -0.97 16.92
N THR A 256 -7.65 -1.94 17.04
CA THR A 256 -7.40 -3.24 17.69
C THR A 256 -6.77 -4.28 16.77
N ILE A 257 -6.65 -4.02 15.46
CA ILE A 257 -6.08 -4.99 14.52
C ILE A 257 -4.60 -5.21 14.83
N GLU A 258 -4.26 -6.44 15.17
CA GLU A 258 -2.88 -6.84 15.43
C GLU A 258 -2.12 -7.05 14.11
N PRO A 259 -0.81 -6.75 14.06
CA PRO A 259 -0.01 -6.98 12.85
C PRO A 259 -0.05 -8.43 12.33
N THR A 260 -0.28 -9.40 13.23
CA THR A 260 -0.41 -10.83 12.91
C THR A 260 -1.76 -11.21 12.30
N GLU A 261 -2.81 -10.42 12.52
CA GLU A 261 -4.13 -10.64 11.90
C GLU A 261 -4.14 -10.19 10.43
N LEU A 262 -3.16 -9.38 10.02
CA LEU A 262 -3.00 -8.89 8.65
C LEU A 262 -2.16 -9.81 7.76
N ILE A 263 -1.52 -10.86 8.29
CA ILE A 263 -0.52 -11.69 7.57
C ILE A 263 -0.78 -13.18 7.66
#